data_AF-A0A8I1S2P6-F1
#
_entry.id   AF-A0A8I1S2P6-F1
#
_cell.length_a   1.000
_cell.length_b   1.000
_cell.length_c   1.000
_cell.angle_alpha   90.00
_cell.angle_beta   90.00
_cell.angle_gamma   90.00
#
_symmetry.space_group_name_H-M   'P 1'
#
loop_
_entity.id
_entity.type
_entity.pdbx_description
1 polymer ?
#
loop_
_entity_poly.entity_id
_entity_poly.type
_entity_poly.pdbx_seq_one_letter_code
_entity_poly.pdbx_strand_id
1 'polypeptide(L)'
;MPGDLWWRTEDADHIRHRSDRYPGATNIEPEWTLEAARDRNRIVREPDPKSRTGAVRIIGYFKTAGFVMTIIATGTDHAGVTAWPTNGGDLDAYERNVGR
;
A
#
# COMPACT_ATOMS: atom_id res chain seq x y z
N MET A 1 -0.98 12.99 7.14
CA MET A 1 0.16 12.76 6.23
C MET A 1 0.31 11.25 6.08
N PRO A 2 0.86 10.70 4.98
CA PRO A 2 1.01 9.25 4.77
C PRO A 2 1.72 8.47 5.91
N GLY A 3 2.47 9.17 6.78
CA GLY A 3 3.04 8.59 8.01
C GLY A 3 2.04 8.24 9.12
N ASP A 4 0.78 8.63 8.97
CA ASP A 4 -0.34 8.39 9.90
C ASP A 4 -1.19 7.18 9.48
N LEU A 5 -0.73 6.37 8.51
CA LEU A 5 -1.41 5.14 8.11
C LEU A 5 -1.70 4.26 9.33
N TRP A 6 -2.94 3.81 9.45
CA TRP A 6 -3.39 2.90 10.49
C TRP A 6 -4.39 1.90 9.92
N TRP A 7 -4.63 0.80 10.62
CA TRP A 7 -5.52 -0.25 10.16
C TRP A 7 -6.62 -0.53 11.19
N ARG A 8 -7.86 -0.66 10.72
CA ARG A 8 -8.92 -1.32 11.49
C ARG A 8 -8.59 -2.80 11.59
N THR A 9 -9.01 -3.46 12.66
CA THR A 9 -8.75 -4.89 12.87
C THR A 9 -9.23 -5.72 11.68
N GLU A 10 -10.43 -5.44 11.17
CA GLU A 10 -11.02 -6.16 10.03
C GLU A 10 -10.20 -5.99 8.75
N ASP A 11 -9.77 -4.76 8.45
CA ASP A 11 -8.97 -4.45 7.25
C ASP A 11 -7.55 -5.03 7.37
N ALA A 12 -6.98 -5.04 8.57
CA ALA A 12 -5.70 -5.70 8.87
C ALA A 12 -5.80 -7.22 8.65
N ASP A 13 -6.82 -7.86 9.20
CA ASP A 13 -7.02 -9.31 9.05
C ASP A 13 -7.32 -9.68 7.60
N HIS A 14 -7.99 -8.80 6.86
CA HIS A 14 -8.24 -8.96 5.44
C HIS A 14 -6.94 -9.07 4.61
N ILE A 15 -5.91 -8.27 4.92
CA ILE A 15 -4.62 -8.33 4.20
C ILE A 15 -3.69 -9.43 4.72
N ARG A 16 -3.81 -9.82 6.00
CA ARG A 16 -3.08 -10.97 6.56
C ARG A 16 -3.51 -12.30 5.97
N HIS A 17 -4.78 -12.44 5.59
CA HIS A 17 -5.36 -13.68 5.07
C HIS A 17 -5.68 -13.57 3.57
N ARG A 18 -4.82 -12.85 2.83
CA ARG A 18 -5.05 -12.59 1.40
C ARG A 18 -4.96 -13.86 0.57
N SER A 19 -4.10 -14.81 0.94
CA SER A 19 -3.92 -16.11 0.30
C SER A 19 -5.19 -16.96 0.30
N ASP A 20 -6.06 -16.78 1.29
CA ASP A 20 -7.28 -17.57 1.45
C ASP A 20 -8.29 -17.27 0.34
N ARG A 21 -8.22 -16.05 -0.21
CA ARG A 21 -9.06 -15.58 -1.31
C ARG A 21 -8.37 -15.69 -2.66
N TYR A 22 -7.05 -15.59 -2.68
CA TYR A 22 -6.24 -15.57 -3.89
C TYR A 22 -5.07 -16.57 -3.74
N PRO A 23 -5.22 -17.82 -4.21
CA PRO A 23 -4.17 -18.82 -4.13
C PRO A 23 -2.85 -18.30 -4.73
N GLY A 24 -1.76 -18.41 -3.96
CA GLY A 24 -0.44 -17.90 -4.35
C GLY A 24 -0.20 -16.42 -4.05
N ALA A 25 -1.18 -15.69 -3.50
CA ALA A 25 -0.95 -14.32 -3.03
C ALA A 25 -0.11 -14.30 -1.74
N THR A 26 0.71 -13.25 -1.62
CA THR A 26 1.45 -12.95 -0.39
C THR A 26 0.51 -12.40 0.67
N ASN A 27 0.50 -13.03 1.84
CA ASN A 27 -0.09 -12.49 3.06
C ASN A 27 0.73 -11.31 3.54
N ILE A 28 0.07 -10.24 3.97
CA ILE A 28 0.72 -8.98 4.32
C ILE A 28 0.41 -8.65 5.76
N GLU A 29 1.46 -8.43 6.54
CA GLU A 29 1.31 -7.88 7.87
C GLU A 29 1.12 -6.34 7.80
N PRO A 30 0.19 -5.76 8.58
CA PRO A 30 -0.05 -4.32 8.59
C PRO A 30 1.21 -3.50 8.88
N GLU A 31 2.10 -3.94 9.77
CA GLU A 31 3.35 -3.22 10.05
C GLU A 31 4.25 -3.05 8.84
N TRP A 32 4.20 -3.99 7.88
CA TRP A 32 4.96 -3.90 6.64
C TRP A 32 4.48 -2.74 5.77
N THR A 33 3.17 -2.48 5.81
CA THR A 33 2.56 -1.34 5.12
C THR A 33 2.99 0.00 5.75
N LEU A 34 3.21 0.03 7.07
CA LEU A 34 3.68 1.23 7.76
C LEU A 34 5.12 1.57 7.37
N GLU A 35 5.96 0.55 7.22
CA GLU A 35 7.32 0.73 6.70
C GLU A 35 7.31 1.26 5.26
N ALA A 36 6.54 0.63 4.37
CA ALA A 36 6.40 1.11 2.99
C ALA A 36 5.84 2.55 2.93
N ALA A 37 4.90 2.91 3.79
CA ALA A 37 4.36 4.28 3.87
C ALA A 37 5.38 5.31 4.40
N ARG A 38 6.39 4.86 5.15
CA ARG A 38 7.50 5.69 5.65
C ARG A 38 8.70 5.70 4.72
N ASP A 39 8.66 4.96 3.63
CA ASP A 39 9.71 4.97 2.65
C ASP A 39 9.92 6.39 2.11
N ARG A 40 11.19 6.82 2.12
CA ARG A 40 11.62 8.11 1.57
C ARG A 40 11.40 8.19 0.07
N ASN A 41 11.38 7.03 -0.58
CA ASN A 41 11.20 6.93 -2.02
C ASN A 41 9.76 6.70 -2.45
N ARG A 42 8.82 6.68 -1.51
CA ARG A 42 7.41 6.39 -1.82
C ARG A 42 6.83 7.35 -2.86
N ILE A 43 5.91 6.82 -3.63
CA ILE A 43 4.99 7.59 -4.47
C ILE A 43 3.66 7.70 -3.73
N VAL A 44 3.07 8.89 -3.71
CA VAL A 44 1.74 9.14 -3.15
C VAL A 44 0.87 9.72 -4.26
N ARG A 45 -0.29 9.11 -4.50
CA ARG A 45 -1.29 9.64 -5.42
C ARG A 45 -2.56 9.92 -4.63
N GLU A 46 -2.89 11.20 -4.55
CA GLU A 46 -4.03 11.73 -3.83
C GLU A 46 -4.80 12.69 -4.75
N PRO A 47 -5.95 12.29 -5.30
CA PRO A 47 -6.59 10.99 -5.13
C PRO A 47 -5.85 9.86 -5.87
N ASP A 48 -6.07 8.63 -5.44
CA ASP A 48 -5.76 7.43 -6.20
C ASP A 48 -6.39 7.56 -7.59
N PRO A 49 -5.64 7.38 -8.70
CA PRO A 49 -6.16 7.58 -10.05
C PRO A 49 -7.39 6.73 -10.39
N LYS A 50 -7.61 5.63 -9.65
CA LYS A 50 -8.76 4.74 -9.82
C LYS A 50 -9.88 5.00 -8.81
N SER A 51 -9.69 5.92 -7.87
CA SER A 51 -10.68 6.17 -6.82
C SER A 51 -11.80 7.07 -7.29
N ARG A 52 -13.03 6.69 -6.93
CA ARG A 52 -14.25 7.51 -7.09
C ARG A 52 -14.61 8.25 -5.79
N THR A 53 -13.91 7.95 -4.70
CA THR A 53 -14.23 8.40 -3.33
C THR A 53 -13.10 9.21 -2.69
N GLY A 54 -12.04 9.54 -3.45
CA GLY A 54 -10.89 10.28 -2.94
C GLY A 54 -9.95 9.45 -2.05
N ALA A 55 -9.91 8.14 -2.24
CA ALA A 55 -8.90 7.28 -1.59
C ALA A 55 -7.49 7.72 -2.00
N VAL A 56 -6.48 7.38 -1.20
CA VAL A 56 -5.06 7.66 -1.44
C VAL A 56 -4.37 6.35 -1.82
N ARG A 57 -3.50 6.39 -2.83
CA ARG A 57 -2.58 5.30 -3.16
C ARG A 57 -1.18 5.65 -2.70
N ILE A 58 -0.59 4.76 -1.91
CA ILE A 58 0.82 4.85 -1.48
C ILE A 58 1.56 3.67 -2.09
N ILE A 59 2.70 3.92 -2.73
CA ILE A 59 3.58 2.89 -3.28
C ILE A 59 4.95 3.08 -2.64
N GLY A 60 5.44 2.09 -1.91
CA GLY A 60 6.72 2.22 -1.19
C GLY A 60 7.41 0.89 -0.97
N TYR A 61 8.72 0.94 -0.78
CA TYR A 61 9.52 -0.25 -0.51
C TYR A 61 9.46 -0.65 0.95
N PHE A 62 9.23 -1.94 1.16
CA PHE A 62 9.28 -2.56 2.47
C PHE A 62 10.55 -3.41 2.59
N LYS A 63 11.45 -2.99 3.49
CA LYS A 63 12.79 -3.59 3.60
C LYS A 63 12.74 -5.01 4.12
N THR A 64 11.88 -5.28 5.11
CA THR A 64 11.92 -6.55 5.83
C THR A 64 11.45 -7.75 4.98
N ALA A 65 10.58 -7.56 3.96
CA ALA A 65 10.27 -8.61 2.98
C ALA A 65 10.81 -8.36 1.56
N GLY A 66 11.50 -7.24 1.33
CA GLY A 66 12.31 -7.05 0.15
C GLY A 66 11.56 -6.72 -1.15
N PHE A 67 10.35 -6.20 -1.09
CA PHE A 67 9.56 -5.83 -2.28
C PHE A 67 8.84 -4.47 -2.12
N VAL A 68 8.42 -3.91 -3.26
CA VAL A 68 7.61 -2.69 -3.34
C VAL A 68 6.14 -3.05 -3.14
N MET A 69 5.44 -2.27 -2.34
CA MET A 69 4.05 -2.53 -1.96
C MET A 69 3.14 -1.37 -2.33
N THR A 70 1.95 -1.69 -2.82
CA THR A 70 0.87 -0.73 -3.04
C THR A 70 -0.11 -0.83 -1.88
N ILE A 71 -0.46 0.32 -1.32
CA ILE A 71 -1.40 0.48 -0.21
C ILE A 71 -2.50 1.43 -0.68
N ILE A 72 -3.75 1.07 -0.43
CA ILE A 72 -4.90 1.96 -0.58
C ILE A 72 -5.38 2.34 0.81
N ALA A 73 -5.50 3.63 1.05
CA ALA A 73 -6.05 4.20 2.28
C ALA A 73 -7.19 5.16 1.96
N THR A 74 -8.05 5.42 2.93
CA THR A 74 -9.05 6.49 2.84
C THR A 74 -8.35 7.86 2.83
N GLY A 75 -8.91 8.84 2.10
CA GLY A 75 -8.29 10.16 1.97
C GLY A 75 -8.26 10.97 3.27
N THR A 76 -9.36 10.96 4.03
CA THR A 76 -9.51 11.85 5.19
C THR A 76 -8.74 11.36 6.42
N ASP A 77 -8.92 10.09 6.79
CA ASP A 77 -8.41 9.49 8.03
C ASP A 77 -7.19 8.59 7.80
N HIS A 78 -6.76 8.39 6.55
CA HIS A 78 -5.62 7.51 6.21
C HIS A 78 -5.77 6.09 6.79
N ALA A 79 -7.01 5.61 6.93
CA ALA A 79 -7.29 4.24 7.31
C ALA A 79 -7.00 3.32 6.13
N GLY A 80 -6.14 2.32 6.34
CA GLY A 80 -5.82 1.30 5.35
C GLY A 80 -7.07 0.53 4.94
N VAL A 81 -7.24 0.34 3.64
CA VAL A 81 -8.36 -0.40 3.02
C VAL A 81 -7.85 -1.74 2.48
N THR A 82 -6.72 -1.74 1.78
CA THR A 82 -6.11 -2.97 1.27
C THR A 82 -4.65 -2.70 0.83
N ALA A 83 -3.86 -3.77 0.72
CA ALA A 83 -2.47 -3.71 0.26
C ALA A 83 -2.09 -4.96 -0.54
N TRP A 84 -1.13 -4.83 -1.45
CA TRP A 84 -0.58 -5.94 -2.25
C TRP A 84 0.85 -5.65 -2.75
N PRO A 85 1.65 -6.69 -3.10
CA PRO A 85 2.94 -6.48 -3.76
C PRO A 85 2.76 -5.78 -5.11
N THR A 86 3.47 -4.67 -5.32
CA THR A 86 3.37 -3.85 -6.53
C THR A 86 3.95 -4.58 -7.72
N ASN A 87 3.35 -4.38 -8.89
CA ASN A 87 3.83 -4.88 -10.17
C ASN A 87 3.55 -3.89 -11.31
N GLY A 88 4.05 -4.20 -12.50
CA GLY A 88 3.74 -3.45 -13.72
C GLY A 88 4.16 -1.99 -13.65
N GLY A 89 3.33 -1.10 -14.22
CA GLY A 89 3.67 0.32 -14.34
C GLY A 89 3.87 1.06 -13.02
N ASP A 90 3.24 0.62 -11.93
CA ASP A 90 3.45 1.22 -10.60
C ASP A 90 4.83 0.84 -10.03
N LEU A 91 5.30 -0.39 -10.31
CA LEU A 91 6.64 -0.82 -9.93
C LEU A 91 7.70 -0.09 -10.77
N ASP A 92 7.51 -0.02 -12.09
CA ASP A 92 8.42 0.72 -12.99
C ASP A 92 8.50 2.20 -12.61
N ALA A 93 7.37 2.83 -12.27
CA ALA A 93 7.34 4.21 -11.78
C ALA A 93 8.15 4.38 -10.49
N TYR A 94 7.96 3.47 -9.52
CA TYR A 94 8.71 3.50 -8.26
C TYR A 94 10.22 3.32 -8.50
N GLU A 95 10.63 2.31 -9.28
CA GLU A 95 12.04 2.01 -9.55
C GLU A 95 12.75 3.14 -10.31
N ARG A 96 12.04 3.80 -11.23
CA ARG A 96 12.55 4.97 -11.97
C ARG A 96 12.43 6.28 -11.20
N ASN A 97 11.82 6.27 -10.02
CA ASN A 97 11.48 7.47 -9.24
C ASN A 97 10.66 8.50 -10.03
N VAL A 98 9.70 8.03 -10.84
CA VAL A 98 8.80 8.87 -11.64
C VAL A 98 7.43 8.95 -10.97
N GLY A 99 6.83 10.14 -10.96
CA GLY A 99 5.47 10.35 -10.45
C GLY A 99 5.37 10.41 -8.92
N ARG A 100 6.43 10.87 -8.25
CA ARG A 100 6.38 11.29 -6.83
C ARG A 100 5.63 12.59 -6.61
#